data_AF-A0A6F8ZLR2-F1
#
_entry.id   AF-A0A6F8ZLR2-F1
#
_cell.length_a   1.000
_cell.length_b   1.000
_cell.length_c   1.000
_cell.angle_alpha   90.00
_cell.angle_beta   90.00
_cell.angle_gamma   90.00
#
_symmetry.space_group_name_H-M   'P 1'
#
loop_
_entity.id
_entity.type
_entity.pdbx_description
1 polymer ?
#
loop_
_entity_poly.entity_id
_entity_poly.type
_entity_poly.pdbx_seq_one_letter_code
_entity_poly.pdbx_strand_id
1 'polypeptide(L)'
;MTCRTHYGDGEYIIRQGARGDTFFIISKGKVNVTREDSSNDMPVYLRGLGKGDWFGEKALQGEDIRTANVIAAEAVTCLVIDRE
;
A
#
# COMPACT_ATOMS: atom_id res chain seq x y z
N MET A 1 -14.81 6.57 8.40
CA MET A 1 -14.18 7.88 8.73
C MET A 1 -12.84 7.98 7.99
N THR A 2 -12.41 9.15 7.49
CA THR A 2 -11.08 9.28 6.87
C THR A 2 -10.05 9.75 7.90
N CYS A 3 -9.05 8.94 8.21
CA CYS A 3 -7.94 9.34 9.09
C CYS A 3 -6.67 9.62 8.27
N ARG A 4 -5.79 10.48 8.79
CA ARG A 4 -4.53 10.81 8.12
C ARG A 4 -3.38 10.07 8.80
N THR A 5 -2.64 9.29 8.03
CA THR A 5 -1.52 8.49 8.54
C THR A 5 -0.22 8.89 7.86
N HIS A 6 0.87 8.89 8.63
CA HIS A 6 2.21 9.26 8.18
C HIS A 6 3.13 8.05 8.24
N TYR A 7 3.96 7.89 7.22
CA TYR A 7 4.93 6.81 7.10
C TYR A 7 6.31 7.38 6.78
N GLY A 8 7.33 6.88 7.48
CA GLY A 8 8.73 7.16 7.21
C GLY A 8 9.24 6.44 5.96
N ASP A 9 10.40 6.87 5.45
CA ASP A 9 11.07 6.19 4.33
C ASP A 9 11.36 4.71 4.66
N GLY A 10 11.07 3.82 3.71
CA GLY A 10 11.22 2.37 3.86
C GLY A 10 10.12 1.67 4.67
N GLU A 11 9.16 2.40 5.25
CA GLU A 11 8.09 1.77 6.03
C GLU A 11 7.06 1.06 5.16
N TYR A 12 6.60 -0.10 5.63
CA TYR A 12 5.53 -0.85 4.98
C TYR A 12 4.18 -0.27 5.34
N ILE A 13 3.44 0.18 4.33
CA ILE A 13 2.06 0.63 4.45
C ILE A 13 1.11 -0.57 4.27
N ILE A 14 1.42 -1.45 3.32
CA ILE A 14 0.74 -2.72 3.11
C ILE A 14 1.78 -3.83 3.02
N ARG A 15 1.49 -4.96 3.67
CA ARG A 15 2.23 -6.21 3.50
C ARG A 15 1.41 -7.20 2.68
N GLN A 16 2.03 -7.83 1.69
CA GLN A 16 1.46 -8.93 0.94
C GLN A 16 1.08 -10.06 1.89
N GLY A 17 -0.05 -10.73 1.62
CA GLY A 17 -0.58 -11.80 2.47
C GLY A 17 -1.29 -11.33 3.74
N ALA A 18 -1.12 -10.07 4.16
CA ALA A 18 -1.83 -9.53 5.31
C ALA A 18 -3.32 -9.41 5.01
N ARG A 19 -4.14 -9.56 6.07
CA ARG A 19 -5.56 -9.22 6.01
C ARG A 19 -5.76 -7.72 6.14
N GLY A 20 -6.67 -7.15 5.36
CA GLY A 20 -7.16 -5.80 5.60
C GLY A 20 -8.00 -5.25 4.48
N ASP A 21 -8.93 -4.36 4.82
CA ASP A 21 -9.98 -3.79 3.98
C ASP A 21 -9.89 -2.26 3.84
N THR A 22 -8.75 -1.69 4.23
CA THR A 22 -8.46 -0.26 4.16
C THR A 22 -8.02 0.19 2.76
N PHE A 23 -8.44 1.39 2.40
CA PHE A 23 -8.09 2.06 1.15
C PHE A 23 -7.25 3.32 1.43
N PHE A 24 -6.23 3.54 0.62
CA PHE A 24 -5.27 4.63 0.85
C PHE A 24 -5.20 5.56 -0.35
N ILE A 25 -5.22 6.88 -0.09
CA ILE A 25 -4.96 7.92 -1.08
C ILE A 25 -3.71 8.69 -0.66
N ILE A 26 -2.73 8.84 -1.56
CA ILE A 26 -1.48 9.51 -1.27
C ILE A 26 -1.70 11.03 -1.33
N SER A 27 -1.63 11.69 -0.18
CA SER A 27 -1.75 13.16 -0.09
C SER A 27 -0.39 13.87 -0.27
N LYS A 28 0.71 13.20 0.07
CA LYS A 28 2.10 13.65 -0.06
C LYS A 28 3.03 12.44 -0.08
N GLY A 29 4.14 12.54 -0.80
CA GLY A 29 5.17 11.51 -0.83
C GLY A 29 5.07 10.58 -2.04
N LYS A 30 5.90 9.54 -2.04
CA LYS A 30 5.90 8.45 -3.03
C LYS A 30 6.03 7.09 -2.35
N VAL A 31 5.42 6.08 -2.96
CA VAL A 31 5.51 4.69 -2.51
C VAL A 31 5.93 3.79 -3.66
N ASN A 32 6.55 2.66 -3.34
CA ASN A 32 6.86 1.60 -4.27
C ASN A 32 5.94 0.40 -4.00
N VAL A 33 5.39 -0.17 -5.07
CA VAL A 33 4.60 -1.39 -5.03
C VAL A 33 5.48 -2.54 -5.47
N THR A 34 5.59 -3.57 -4.65
CA THR A 34 6.36 -4.78 -4.95
C THR A 34 5.53 -6.03 -4.72
N ARG A 35 5.86 -7.13 -5.37
CA ARG A 35 5.24 -8.43 -5.13
C ARG A 35 6.30 -9.48 -4.86
N GLU A 36 6.08 -10.27 -3.83
CA GLU A 36 6.84 -11.49 -3.58
C GLU A 36 6.32 -12.59 -4.51
N ASP A 37 7.23 -13.21 -5.26
CA ASP A 37 6.96 -14.35 -6.11
C ASP A 37 7.53 -15.60 -5.44
N SER A 38 6.74 -16.68 -5.34
CA SER A 38 7.18 -17.95 -4.77
C SER A 38 8.39 -18.58 -5.46
N SER A 39 8.72 -18.15 -6.68
CA SER A 39 9.83 -18.67 -7.48
C SER A 39 11.13 -17.88 -7.35
N ASN A 40 11.10 -16.68 -6.77
CA ASN A 40 12.27 -15.80 -6.65
C ASN A 40 12.49 -15.40 -5.18
N ASP A 41 13.74 -15.45 -4.71
CA ASP A 41 14.12 -15.01 -3.37
C ASP A 41 14.06 -13.47 -3.19
N MET A 42 13.82 -12.71 -4.27
CA MET A 42 13.78 -11.25 -4.25
C MET A 42 12.41 -10.69 -4.65
N PRO A 43 11.86 -9.69 -3.93
CA PRO A 43 10.63 -9.01 -4.31
C PRO A 43 10.75 -8.34 -5.69
N VAL A 44 9.73 -8.53 -6.52
CA VAL A 44 9.64 -7.91 -7.85
C VAL A 44 9.02 -6.52 -7.72
N TYR A 45 9.72 -5.49 -8.18
CA TYR A 45 9.17 -4.14 -8.28
C TYR A 45 8.12 -4.07 -9.40
N LEU A 46 6.93 -3.57 -9.07
CA LEU A 46 5.83 -3.44 -10.02
C LEU A 46 5.73 -2.02 -10.57
N ARG A 47 5.64 -1.01 -9.69
CA ARG A 47 5.51 0.41 -10.05
C ARG A 47 5.67 1.32 -8.83
N GLY A 48 5.87 2.60 -9.08
CA GLY A 48 5.83 3.66 -8.09
C GLY A 48 4.52 4.44 -8.19
N LEU A 49 4.03 4.92 -7.05
CA LEU A 49 2.83 5.77 -6.94
C LEU A 49 3.19 7.04 -6.17
N GLY A 50 2.56 8.15 -6.53
CA GLY A 50 2.80 9.46 -5.93
C GLY A 50 1.53 10.17 -5.50
N LYS A 51 1.66 11.45 -5.17
CA LYS A 51 0.52 12.30 -4.77
C LYS A 51 -0.64 12.22 -5.77
N GLY A 52 -1.83 11.92 -5.27
CA GLY A 52 -3.06 11.78 -6.06
C GLY A 52 -3.38 10.34 -6.44
N ASP A 53 -2.39 9.45 -6.44
CA ASP A 53 -2.61 8.01 -6.65
C ASP A 53 -3.20 7.36 -5.40
N TRP A 54 -3.78 6.18 -5.59
CA TRP A 54 -4.38 5.37 -4.54
C TRP A 54 -4.00 3.90 -4.67
N PHE A 55 -4.18 3.15 -3.59
CA PHE A 55 -3.94 1.71 -3.53
C PHE A 55 -4.77 1.05 -2.42
N GLY A 56 -4.86 -0.28 -2.47
CA GLY A 56 -5.62 -1.08 -1.52
C GLY A 56 -7.04 -1.41 -1.98
N GLU A 57 -7.37 -1.09 -3.24
CA GLU A 57 -8.67 -1.31 -3.88
C GLU A 57 -9.03 -2.79 -4.03
N LYS A 58 -8.03 -3.67 -4.19
CA LYS A 58 -8.28 -5.11 -4.37
C LYS A 58 -8.89 -5.78 -3.14
N ALA A 59 -8.62 -5.28 -1.94
CA ALA A 59 -9.26 -5.80 -0.74
C ALA A 59 -10.78 -5.56 -0.72
N LEU A 60 -11.25 -4.56 -1.47
CA LEU A 60 -12.67 -4.20 -1.53
C LEU A 60 -13.50 -5.17 -2.40
N GLN A 61 -12.86 -6.05 -3.18
CA GLN A 61 -13.52 -6.99 -4.10
C GLN A 61 -13.85 -8.36 -3.48
N GLY A 62 -13.66 -8.55 -2.17
CA GLY A 62 -14.02 -9.78 -1.45
C GLY A 62 -12.85 -10.70 -1.14
N GLU A 63 -11.64 -10.32 -1.52
CA GLU A 63 -10.41 -10.98 -1.06
C GLU A 63 -9.76 -10.10 0.02
N ASP A 64 -9.98 -10.43 1.29
CA ASP A 64 -9.39 -9.68 2.42
C ASP A 64 -7.85 -9.74 2.43
N ILE A 65 -7.21 -10.46 1.51
CA ILE A 65 -5.78 -10.70 1.43
C ILE A 65 -5.11 -9.75 0.45
N ARG A 66 -4.07 -9.07 0.92
CA ARG A 66 -3.29 -8.12 0.11
C ARG A 66 -2.37 -8.85 -0.87
N THR A 67 -2.46 -8.52 -2.16
CA THR A 67 -1.71 -9.22 -3.24
C THR A 67 -0.32 -8.64 -3.54
N ALA A 68 0.08 -7.59 -2.83
CA ALA A 68 1.34 -6.88 -3.03
C ALA A 68 1.73 -6.11 -1.77
N ASN A 69 3.02 -5.82 -1.62
CA ASN A 69 3.56 -4.88 -0.65
C ASN A 69 3.41 -3.45 -1.19
N VAL A 70 3.21 -2.49 -0.29
CA VAL A 70 3.32 -1.06 -0.57
C VAL A 70 4.25 -0.46 0.47
N ILE A 71 5.36 0.12 0.01
CA ILE A 71 6.45 0.58 0.86
C ILE A 71 6.68 2.06 0.57
N ALA A 72 6.80 2.88 1.61
CA ALA A 72 7.18 4.27 1.48
C ALA A 72 8.57 4.40 0.85
N ALA A 73 8.68 5.18 -0.22
CA ALA A 73 9.95 5.48 -0.91
C ALA A 73 10.57 6.81 -0.46
N GLU A 74 9.84 7.54 0.38
CA GLU A 74 10.21 8.77 1.08
C GLU A 74 9.19 8.99 2.21
N ALA A 75 9.23 10.11 2.92
CA ALA A 75 8.19 10.45 3.89
C ALA A 75 6.81 10.58 3.18
N VAL A 76 5.87 9.69 3.51
CA VAL A 76 4.55 9.62 2.88
C VAL A 76 3.46 10.02 3.86
N THR A 77 2.41 10.64 3.33
CA THR A 77 1.18 10.89 4.07
C THR A 77 -0.02 10.40 3.29
N CYS A 78 -0.79 9.49 3.87
CA CYS A 78 -1.98 8.93 3.27
C CYS A 78 -3.25 9.41 3.98
N LEU A 79 -4.31 9.59 3.20
CA LEU A 79 -5.68 9.52 3.70
C LEU A 79 -6.08 8.04 3.70
N VAL A 80 -6.52 7.53 4.85
CA VAL A 80 -6.95 6.15 5.03
C VAL A 80 -8.46 6.14 5.15
N ILE A 81 -9.09 5.28 4.37
CA ILE A 81 -10.53 5.08 4.35
C ILE A 81 -10.78 3.63 4.73
N ASP A 82 -11.41 3.44 5.88
CA ASP A 82 -11.86 2.12 6.34
C ASP A 82 -13.22 1.80 5.71
N ARG A 83 -13.54 0.52 5.57
CA ARG A 83 -14.80 0.05 4.96
C ARG A 83 -16.01 0.11 5.92
N GLU A 84 -15.85 0.72 7.10
CA GLU A 84 -16.93 0.97 8.08
C GLU A 84 -17.61 2.34 7.93
#